data_AF-A0A2H0QPU1-F1
#
_entry.id   AF-A0A2H0QPU1-F1
#
_cell.length_a   1.000
_cell.length_b   1.000
_cell.length_c   1.000
_cell.angle_alpha   90.00
_cell.angle_beta   90.00
_cell.angle_gamma   90.00
#
_symmetry.space_group_name_H-M   'P 1'
#
loop_
_entity.id
_entity.type
_entity.pdbx_description
1 polymer ?
#
loop_
_entity_poly.entity_id
_entity_poly.type
_entity_poly.pdbx_seq_one_letter_code
_entity_poly.pdbx_strand_id
1 'polypeptide(L)'
;MNFNRVIDYFYKDLPNGGRQAAYITVQFAIYFIIYICVISLASFFHFQLNHSLSIIEDWLRLNGWKTLIIAKSISFFIPFKFLIIRFDVRSTIRSLLQETQGKWEMSFLVIIVTNYILFAFLTAPVTQVQLLPSFGNQILIYLSNTFVFSLDIIFIALLDHLYPLNKRSRFLRDITYASLISVLYKLSLQIDGNEVRFLFFQLFLLLQILHWKKLNWLHPLIFILVVIAPLQAWFGLDIILKGEFSPLIPSKNLNWSEIFAILFIYLAYIRFKGEKASGTK
;
A
#
# COMPACT_ATOMS: atom_id res chain seq x y z
N MET A 1 -28.58 -3.32 -21.25
CA MET A 1 -27.45 -4.23 -21.58
C MET A 1 -26.77 -4.60 -20.27
N ASN A 2 -26.67 -5.89 -19.92
CA ASN A 2 -26.15 -6.31 -18.62
C ASN A 2 -24.61 -6.18 -18.65
N PHE A 3 -24.08 -5.07 -18.13
CA PHE A 3 -22.65 -4.72 -18.15
C PHE A 3 -21.75 -5.86 -17.63
N ASN A 4 -22.29 -6.69 -16.74
CA ASN A 4 -21.65 -7.89 -16.22
C ASN A 4 -21.29 -8.92 -17.31
N ARG A 5 -22.14 -9.09 -18.34
CA ARG A 5 -21.85 -10.01 -19.46
C ARG A 5 -20.70 -9.50 -20.33
N VAL A 6 -20.51 -8.19 -20.42
CA VAL A 6 -19.45 -7.57 -21.23
C VAL A 6 -18.09 -7.83 -20.59
N ILE A 7 -17.97 -7.57 -19.28
CA ILE A 7 -16.74 -7.84 -18.52
C ILE A 7 -16.43 -9.34 -18.50
N ASP A 8 -17.44 -10.20 -18.26
CA ASP A 8 -17.22 -11.65 -18.30
C ASP A 8 -16.77 -12.13 -19.68
N TYR A 9 -17.33 -11.59 -20.77
CA TYR A 9 -16.91 -11.93 -22.11
C TYR A 9 -15.44 -11.55 -22.38
N PHE A 10 -14.98 -10.38 -21.92
CA PHE A 10 -13.59 -9.95 -22.14
C PHE A 10 -12.56 -10.72 -21.29
N TYR A 11 -12.92 -11.22 -20.12
CA TYR A 11 -11.96 -11.84 -19.19
C TYR A 11 -12.08 -13.36 -19.05
N LYS A 12 -13.11 -13.99 -19.63
CA LYS A 12 -13.32 -15.43 -19.51
C LYS A 12 -12.16 -16.25 -20.07
N ASP A 13 -11.54 -15.79 -21.15
CA ASP A 13 -10.49 -16.55 -21.83
C ASP A 13 -9.08 -16.23 -21.33
N LEU A 14 -8.94 -15.23 -20.44
CA LEU A 14 -7.64 -14.91 -19.86
C LEU A 14 -7.22 -15.93 -18.78
N PRO A 15 -5.93 -16.30 -18.73
CA PRO A 15 -5.38 -17.04 -17.60
C PRO A 15 -5.50 -16.21 -16.31
N ASN A 16 -5.48 -16.86 -15.14
CA ASN A 16 -5.63 -16.19 -13.84
C ASN A 16 -4.72 -14.97 -13.68
N GLY A 17 -3.46 -15.05 -14.15
CA GLY A 17 -2.52 -13.93 -14.12
C GLY A 17 -2.98 -12.74 -14.96
N GLY A 18 -3.52 -12.99 -16.16
CA GLY A 18 -4.10 -11.95 -17.02
C GLY A 18 -5.34 -11.31 -16.40
N ARG A 19 -6.19 -12.11 -15.74
CA ARG A 19 -7.36 -11.58 -15.01
C ARG A 19 -6.93 -10.67 -13.86
N GLN A 20 -6.01 -11.11 -13.00
CA GLN A 20 -5.51 -10.27 -11.91
C GLN A 20 -4.89 -8.98 -12.44
N ALA A 21 -4.05 -9.05 -13.48
CA ALA A 21 -3.43 -7.87 -14.09
C ALA A 21 -4.48 -6.89 -14.64
N ALA A 22 -5.55 -7.38 -15.25
CA ALA A 22 -6.64 -6.55 -15.73
C ALA A 22 -7.40 -5.87 -14.58
N TYR A 23 -7.79 -6.60 -13.53
CA TYR A 23 -8.46 -6.01 -12.36
C TYR A 23 -7.58 -4.96 -11.68
N ILE A 24 -6.28 -5.24 -11.54
CA ILE A 24 -5.29 -4.30 -11.01
C ILE A 24 -5.22 -3.05 -11.88
N THR A 25 -5.14 -3.18 -13.21
CA THR A 25 -5.06 -2.05 -14.14
C THR A 25 -6.34 -1.20 -14.12
N VAL A 26 -7.50 -1.83 -14.08
CA VAL A 26 -8.80 -1.15 -13.96
C VAL A 26 -8.90 -0.40 -12.63
N GLN A 27 -8.51 -1.05 -11.52
CA GLN A 27 -8.44 -0.42 -10.20
C GLN A 27 -7.55 0.83 -10.23
N PHE A 28 -6.39 0.74 -10.86
CA PHE A 28 -5.47 1.87 -11.03
C PHE A 28 -6.06 3.02 -11.84
N ALA A 29 -6.65 2.72 -12.99
CA ALA A 29 -7.26 3.74 -13.85
C ALA A 29 -8.41 4.46 -13.12
N ILE A 30 -9.27 3.69 -12.43
CA ILE A 30 -10.38 4.24 -11.65
C ILE A 30 -9.86 5.13 -10.51
N TYR A 31 -8.85 4.68 -9.76
CA TYR A 31 -8.22 5.50 -8.72
C TYR A 31 -7.69 6.81 -9.29
N PHE A 32 -6.95 6.77 -10.40
CA PHE A 32 -6.35 7.96 -11.00
C PHE A 32 -7.42 8.97 -11.42
N ILE A 33 -8.47 8.51 -12.10
CA ILE A 33 -9.60 9.35 -12.53
C ILE A 33 -10.29 9.98 -11.33
N ILE A 34 -10.63 9.18 -10.31
CA ILE A 34 -11.31 9.71 -9.11
C ILE A 34 -10.43 10.72 -8.39
N TYR A 35 -9.14 10.43 -8.25
CA TYR A 35 -8.20 11.33 -7.60
C TYR A 35 -8.14 12.69 -8.31
N ILE A 36 -8.01 12.70 -9.64
CA ILE A 36 -8.07 13.92 -10.45
C ILE A 36 -9.42 14.63 -10.28
N CYS A 37 -10.54 13.91 -10.30
CA CYS A 37 -11.86 14.51 -10.11
C CYS A 37 -11.99 15.19 -8.74
N VAL A 38 -11.51 14.57 -7.67
CA VAL A 38 -11.57 15.15 -6.32
C VAL A 38 -10.72 16.42 -6.23
N ILE A 39 -9.49 16.40 -6.77
CA ILE A 39 -8.63 17.59 -6.81
C ILE A 39 -9.27 18.69 -7.64
N SER A 40 -9.74 18.38 -8.86
CA SER A 40 -10.37 19.36 -9.75
C SER A 40 -11.60 20.00 -9.12
N LEU A 41 -12.43 19.21 -8.42
CA LEU A 41 -13.60 19.72 -7.71
C LEU A 41 -13.20 20.66 -6.57
N ALA A 42 -12.21 20.28 -5.76
CA ALA A 42 -11.70 21.12 -4.69
C ALA A 42 -11.12 22.44 -5.23
N SER A 43 -10.27 22.36 -6.26
CA SER A 43 -9.68 23.54 -6.92
C SER A 43 -10.76 24.44 -7.52
N PHE A 44 -11.77 23.88 -8.18
CA PHE A 44 -12.89 24.65 -8.75
C PHE A 44 -13.61 25.49 -7.70
N PHE A 45 -13.95 24.91 -6.55
CA PHE A 45 -14.60 25.67 -5.47
C PHE A 45 -13.69 26.75 -4.88
N HIS A 46 -12.40 26.49 -4.73
CA HIS A 46 -11.48 27.52 -4.26
C HIS A 46 -11.31 28.67 -5.26
N PHE A 47 -11.29 28.38 -6.56
CA PHE A 47 -11.28 29.42 -7.59
C PHE A 47 -12.57 30.25 -7.57
N GLN A 48 -13.73 29.62 -7.35
CA GLN A 48 -15.01 30.33 -7.21
C GLN A 48 -15.02 31.29 -6.00
N LEU A 49 -14.22 30.99 -4.97
CA LEU A 49 -14.02 31.86 -3.79
C LEU A 49 -12.91 32.91 -4.01
N ASN A 50 -12.39 33.06 -5.23
CA ASN A 50 -11.27 33.94 -5.58
C ASN A 50 -9.99 33.68 -4.76
N HIS A 51 -9.76 32.44 -4.32
CA HIS A 51 -8.49 32.07 -3.72
C HIS A 51 -7.38 32.04 -4.78
N SER A 52 -6.20 32.53 -4.41
CA SER A 52 -5.00 32.44 -5.25
C SER A 52 -4.51 30.99 -5.40
N LEU A 53 -3.74 30.72 -6.45
CA LEU A 53 -3.21 29.37 -6.73
C LEU A 53 -2.39 28.81 -5.56
N SER A 54 -1.58 29.63 -4.89
CA SER A 54 -0.77 29.19 -3.75
C SER A 54 -1.62 28.69 -2.58
N ILE A 55 -2.75 29.35 -2.29
CA ILE A 55 -3.69 28.91 -1.25
C ILE A 55 -4.29 27.55 -1.61
N ILE A 56 -4.56 27.31 -2.90
CA ILE A 56 -5.10 26.04 -3.38
C ILE A 56 -4.07 24.92 -3.24
N GLU A 57 -2.82 25.17 -3.64
CA GLU A 57 -1.71 24.21 -3.49
C GLU A 57 -1.46 23.85 -2.02
N ASP A 58 -1.43 24.84 -1.13
CA ASP A 58 -1.28 24.61 0.31
C ASP A 58 -2.46 23.81 0.89
N TRP A 59 -3.68 24.12 0.47
CA TRP A 59 -4.86 23.37 0.91
C TRP A 59 -4.82 21.92 0.44
N LEU A 60 -4.44 21.68 -0.83
CA LEU A 60 -4.32 20.35 -1.40
C LEU A 60 -3.23 19.53 -0.71
N ARG A 61 -2.09 20.16 -0.39
CA ARG A 61 -1.01 19.53 0.38
C ARG A 61 -1.49 19.13 1.77
N LEU A 62 -2.05 20.06 2.55
CA LEU A 62 -2.51 19.81 3.92
C LEU A 62 -3.67 18.80 4.01
N ASN A 63 -4.51 18.72 2.97
CA ASN A 63 -5.60 17.75 2.90
C ASN A 63 -5.28 16.52 2.04
N GLY A 64 -4.02 16.34 1.61
CA GLY A 64 -3.63 15.28 0.69
C GLY A 64 -3.99 13.88 1.18
N TRP A 65 -3.83 13.60 2.48
CA TRP A 65 -4.23 12.32 3.09
C TRP A 65 -5.74 12.09 3.00
N LYS A 66 -6.57 13.13 3.23
CA LYS A 66 -8.03 13.03 3.12
C LYS A 66 -8.44 12.77 1.66
N THR A 67 -7.87 13.51 0.73
CA THR A 67 -8.07 13.32 -0.72
C THR A 67 -7.70 11.91 -1.15
N LEU A 68 -6.56 11.40 -0.65
CA LEU A 68 -6.10 10.05 -0.95
C LEU A 68 -7.05 8.98 -0.39
N ILE A 69 -7.50 9.12 0.85
CA ILE A 69 -8.47 8.20 1.48
C ILE A 69 -9.76 8.15 0.67
N ILE A 70 -10.32 9.31 0.29
CA ILE A 70 -11.57 9.38 -0.49
C ILE A 70 -11.38 8.67 -1.83
N ALA A 71 -10.31 9.01 -2.57
CA ALA A 71 -10.04 8.43 -3.87
C ALA A 71 -9.83 6.91 -3.79
N LYS A 72 -9.01 6.45 -2.83
CA LYS A 72 -8.78 5.02 -2.59
C LYS A 72 -10.07 4.29 -2.22
N SER A 73 -10.88 4.84 -1.31
CA SER A 73 -12.13 4.22 -0.88
C SER A 73 -13.07 4.01 -2.06
N ILE A 74 -13.38 5.06 -2.82
CA ILE A 74 -14.28 4.97 -3.97
C ILE A 74 -13.70 4.02 -5.02
N SER A 75 -12.40 4.14 -5.30
CA SER A 75 -11.74 3.27 -6.27
C SER A 75 -11.79 1.81 -5.86
N PHE A 76 -11.67 1.48 -4.58
CA PHE A 76 -11.76 0.10 -4.06
C PHE A 76 -13.19 -0.43 -4.21
N PHE A 77 -14.20 0.36 -3.83
CA PHE A 77 -15.59 -0.08 -3.86
C PHE A 77 -16.12 -0.39 -5.27
N ILE A 78 -15.65 0.30 -6.30
CA ILE A 78 -16.15 0.09 -7.67
C ILE A 78 -15.81 -1.32 -8.18
N PRO A 79 -14.54 -1.76 -8.32
CA PRO A 79 -14.19 -3.12 -8.70
C PRO A 79 -14.65 -4.15 -7.66
N PHE A 80 -14.64 -3.81 -6.38
CA PHE A 80 -15.15 -4.70 -5.33
C PHE A 80 -16.63 -5.05 -5.53
N LYS A 81 -17.48 -4.08 -5.90
CA LYS A 81 -18.89 -4.34 -6.23
C LYS A 81 -19.03 -5.30 -7.41
N PHE A 82 -18.18 -5.17 -8.44
CA PHE A 82 -18.16 -6.11 -9.55
C PHE A 82 -17.74 -7.52 -9.12
N LEU A 83 -16.79 -7.64 -8.19
CA LEU A 83 -16.39 -8.92 -7.61
C LEU A 83 -17.50 -9.55 -6.76
N ILE A 84 -18.21 -8.77 -5.93
CA ILE A 84 -19.36 -9.23 -5.13
C ILE A 84 -20.49 -9.79 -5.99
N ILE A 85 -20.78 -9.15 -7.13
CA ILE A 85 -21.84 -9.63 -8.02
C ILE A 85 -21.49 -11.00 -8.62
N ARG A 86 -20.20 -11.28 -8.81
CA ARG A 86 -19.71 -12.49 -9.47
C ARG A 86 -19.44 -13.65 -8.50
N PHE A 87 -19.04 -13.35 -7.27
CA PHE A 87 -18.60 -14.34 -6.29
C PHE A 87 -19.33 -14.15 -4.97
N ASP A 88 -19.50 -15.25 -4.21
CA ASP A 88 -19.93 -15.15 -2.82
C ASP A 88 -18.80 -14.56 -1.97
N VAL A 89 -18.71 -13.24 -1.99
CA VAL A 89 -17.70 -12.49 -1.25
C VAL A 89 -17.90 -12.65 0.26
N ARG A 90 -19.11 -12.99 0.75
CA ARG A 90 -19.32 -13.25 2.17
C ARG A 90 -18.59 -14.51 2.61
N SER A 91 -18.67 -15.60 1.85
CA SER A 91 -17.89 -16.80 2.16
C SER A 91 -16.39 -16.57 2.00
N THR A 92 -15.98 -15.74 1.03
CA THR A 92 -14.57 -15.35 0.85
C THR A 92 -14.03 -14.50 2.01
N ILE A 93 -14.78 -13.49 2.47
CA ILE A 93 -14.36 -12.68 3.63
C ILE A 93 -14.34 -13.55 4.88
N ARG A 94 -15.32 -14.45 5.04
CA ARG A 94 -15.35 -15.39 6.16
C ARG A 94 -14.17 -16.35 6.14
N SER A 95 -13.78 -16.88 4.98
CA SER A 95 -12.61 -17.75 4.85
C SER A 95 -11.33 -16.99 5.16
N LEU A 96 -11.17 -15.77 4.63
CA LEU A 96 -10.04 -14.89 4.97
C LEU A 96 -9.96 -14.59 6.47
N LEU A 97 -11.10 -14.40 7.14
CA LEU A 97 -11.15 -14.22 8.60
C LEU A 97 -10.80 -15.50 9.36
N GLN A 98 -11.26 -16.67 8.92
CA GLN A 98 -10.96 -17.93 9.58
C GLN A 98 -9.48 -18.34 9.44
N GLU A 99 -8.86 -18.03 8.30
CA GLU A 99 -7.42 -18.24 8.07
C GLU A 99 -6.51 -17.35 8.95
N THR A 100 -7.07 -16.35 9.65
CA THR A 100 -6.29 -15.46 10.53
C THR A 100 -5.92 -16.04 11.88
N GLN A 101 -6.42 -17.21 12.27
CA GLN A 101 -6.17 -17.81 13.60
C GLN A 101 -4.72 -18.30 13.82
N GLY A 102 -3.76 -17.80 13.04
CA GLY A 102 -2.34 -18.08 13.20
C GLY A 102 -1.79 -17.51 14.51
N LYS A 103 -1.03 -18.33 15.25
CA LYS A 103 -0.28 -17.92 16.42
C LYS A 103 0.79 -16.89 16.04
N TRP A 104 1.08 -15.94 16.92
CA TRP A 104 2.20 -15.03 16.78
C TRP A 104 3.51 -15.80 16.70
N GLU A 105 4.27 -15.62 15.62
CA GLU A 105 5.54 -16.31 15.42
C GLU A 105 6.72 -15.38 15.68
N MET A 106 7.70 -15.87 16.43
CA MET A 106 8.95 -15.14 16.68
C MET A 106 9.68 -14.75 15.39
N SER A 107 9.53 -15.54 14.32
CA SER A 107 10.12 -15.21 13.03
C SER A 107 9.55 -13.95 12.40
N PHE A 108 8.30 -13.59 12.67
CA PHE A 108 7.69 -12.35 12.20
C PHE A 108 8.17 -11.15 13.03
N LEU A 109 8.36 -11.33 14.34
CA LEU A 109 8.97 -10.31 15.20
C LEU A 109 10.37 -9.93 14.71
N VAL A 110 11.17 -10.91 14.26
CA VAL A 110 12.49 -10.63 13.64
C VAL A 110 12.36 -9.70 12.43
N ILE A 111 11.34 -9.86 11.58
CA ILE A 111 11.12 -8.97 10.43
C ILE A 111 10.81 -7.55 10.90
N ILE A 112 9.97 -7.39 11.92
CA ILE A 112 9.61 -6.09 12.50
C ILE A 112 10.86 -5.40 13.07
N VAL A 113 11.58 -6.08 13.96
CA VAL A 113 12.77 -5.53 14.62
C VAL A 113 13.86 -5.20 13.61
N THR A 114 14.09 -6.08 12.63
CA THR A 114 15.09 -5.85 11.58
C THR A 114 14.72 -4.63 10.73
N ASN A 115 13.43 -4.37 10.47
CA ASN A 115 13.02 -3.16 9.73
C ASN A 115 13.40 -1.89 10.50
N TYR A 116 13.14 -1.85 11.80
CA TYR A 116 13.53 -0.70 12.64
C TYR A 116 15.03 -0.51 12.72
N ILE A 117 15.79 -1.60 12.89
CA ILE A 117 17.26 -1.57 12.92
C ILE A 117 17.78 -1.03 11.58
N LEU A 118 17.39 -1.65 10.46
CA LEU A 118 17.85 -1.24 9.14
C LEU A 118 17.47 0.20 8.83
N PHE A 119 16.25 0.61 9.18
CA PHE A 119 15.85 2.01 9.06
C PHE A 119 16.78 2.93 9.85
N ALA A 120 16.95 2.69 11.15
CA ALA A 120 17.78 3.53 12.02
C ALA A 120 19.23 3.63 11.51
N PHE A 121 19.82 2.53 11.03
CA PHE A 121 21.20 2.52 10.53
C PHE A 121 21.36 3.19 9.16
N LEU A 122 20.43 2.97 8.24
CA LEU A 122 20.59 3.43 6.85
C LEU A 122 20.16 4.88 6.67
N THR A 123 19.09 5.31 7.34
CA THR A 123 18.57 6.67 7.21
C THR A 123 19.16 7.63 8.22
N ALA A 124 19.74 7.10 9.32
CA ALA A 124 20.31 7.86 10.43
C ALA A 124 19.39 9.02 10.84
N PRO A 125 18.18 8.74 11.38
CA PRO A 125 17.17 9.75 11.61
C PRO A 125 17.65 10.81 12.59
N VAL A 126 17.35 12.08 12.29
CA VAL A 126 17.67 13.24 13.14
C VAL A 126 16.41 13.89 13.66
N THR A 127 16.49 14.48 14.85
CA THR A 127 15.36 15.22 15.43
C THR A 127 15.10 16.50 14.64
N GLN A 128 13.86 16.68 14.21
CA GLN A 128 13.41 17.91 13.58
C GLN A 128 12.85 18.85 14.65
N VAL A 129 13.29 20.10 14.63
CA VAL A 129 12.67 21.15 15.47
C VAL A 129 11.30 21.45 14.87
N GLN A 130 10.24 21.04 15.55
CA GLN A 130 8.87 21.26 15.11
C GLN A 130 8.39 22.66 15.50
N LEU A 131 7.91 23.42 14.53
CA LEU A 131 7.37 24.77 14.75
C LEU A 131 5.95 24.76 15.33
N LEU A 132 5.21 23.64 15.24
CA LEU A 132 3.80 23.53 15.64
C LEU A 132 3.53 22.22 16.40
N PRO A 133 2.58 22.22 17.38
CA PRO A 133 2.13 20.99 18.04
C PRO A 133 1.49 20.05 17.00
N SER A 134 2.13 18.92 16.75
CA SER A 134 1.90 18.08 15.56
C SER A 134 1.22 16.74 15.84
N PHE A 135 0.88 16.44 17.10
CA PHE A 135 0.41 15.11 17.51
C PHE A 135 -0.88 14.69 16.81
N GLY A 136 -1.83 15.62 16.62
CA GLY A 136 -3.05 15.35 15.87
C GLY A 136 -2.79 14.96 14.40
N ASN A 137 -1.84 15.64 13.75
CA ASN A 137 -1.46 15.33 12.37
C ASN A 137 -0.70 14.00 12.29
N GLN A 138 0.15 13.67 13.27
CA GLN A 138 0.81 12.36 13.34
C GLN A 138 -0.20 11.22 13.44
N ILE A 139 -1.22 11.35 14.30
CA ILE A 139 -2.31 10.37 14.39
C ILE A 139 -3.06 10.28 13.06
N LEU A 140 -3.37 11.41 12.42
CA LEU A 140 -4.04 11.40 11.12
C LEU A 140 -3.20 10.67 10.06
N ILE A 141 -1.89 10.95 9.97
CA ILE A 141 -0.97 10.28 9.04
C ILE A 141 -0.92 8.78 9.33
N TYR A 142 -0.80 8.40 10.60
CA TYR A 142 -0.78 7.00 11.04
C TYR A 142 -2.06 6.25 10.62
N LEU A 143 -3.23 6.81 10.92
CA LEU A 143 -4.52 6.20 10.59
C LEU A 143 -4.74 6.16 9.07
N SER A 144 -4.35 7.22 8.36
CA SER A 144 -4.50 7.30 6.90
C SER A 144 -3.64 6.26 6.19
N ASN A 145 -2.38 6.12 6.62
CA ASN A 145 -1.50 5.06 6.13
C ASN A 145 -2.06 3.68 6.41
N THR A 146 -2.48 3.44 7.65
CA THR A 146 -3.08 2.18 8.05
C THR A 146 -4.24 1.82 7.13
N PHE A 147 -5.14 2.77 6.90
CA PHE A 147 -6.31 2.57 6.05
C PHE A 147 -5.94 2.31 4.58
N VAL A 148 -5.11 3.16 3.98
CA VAL A 148 -4.74 3.07 2.56
C VAL A 148 -4.02 1.76 2.24
N PHE A 149 -2.99 1.40 3.01
CA PHE A 149 -2.26 0.15 2.80
C PHE A 149 -3.12 -1.08 3.09
N SER A 150 -4.04 -1.01 4.06
CA SER A 150 -4.96 -2.12 4.33
C SER A 150 -5.90 -2.39 3.15
N LEU A 151 -6.42 -1.35 2.49
CA LEU A 151 -7.25 -1.52 1.29
C LEU A 151 -6.49 -2.23 0.17
N ASP A 152 -5.23 -1.88 -0.05
CA ASP A 152 -4.39 -2.50 -1.08
C ASP A 152 -4.14 -3.98 -0.76
N ILE A 153 -3.91 -4.33 0.51
CA ILE A 153 -3.73 -5.72 0.93
C ILE A 153 -5.01 -6.53 0.86
N ILE A 154 -6.14 -5.97 1.29
CA ILE A 154 -7.44 -6.64 1.18
C ILE A 154 -7.77 -6.90 -0.30
N PHE A 155 -7.52 -5.92 -1.18
CA PHE A 155 -7.75 -6.08 -2.60
C PHE A 155 -6.92 -7.20 -3.22
N ILE A 156 -5.61 -7.25 -2.92
CA ILE A 156 -4.74 -8.31 -3.44
C ILE A 156 -5.07 -9.68 -2.83
N ALA A 157 -5.39 -9.74 -1.53
CA ALA A 157 -5.80 -10.98 -0.88
C ALA A 157 -7.08 -11.55 -1.51
N LEU A 158 -8.05 -10.68 -1.82
CA LEU A 158 -9.27 -11.06 -2.52
C LEU A 158 -8.97 -11.60 -3.93
N LEU A 159 -8.10 -10.93 -4.69
CA LEU A 159 -7.70 -11.41 -6.03
C LEU A 159 -6.95 -12.74 -5.96
N ASP A 160 -6.10 -12.95 -4.96
CA ASP A 160 -5.38 -14.22 -4.77
C ASP A 160 -6.31 -15.36 -4.35
N HIS A 161 -7.39 -15.07 -3.62
CA HIS A 161 -8.41 -16.05 -3.30
C HIS A 161 -9.24 -16.43 -4.53
N LEU A 162 -9.68 -15.44 -5.33
CA LEU A 162 -10.54 -15.65 -6.49
C LEU A 162 -9.81 -16.22 -7.71
N TYR A 163 -8.56 -15.79 -7.93
CA TYR A 163 -7.75 -16.15 -9.08
C TYR A 163 -6.35 -16.59 -8.62
N PRO A 164 -6.21 -17.77 -7.99
CA PRO A 164 -4.95 -18.19 -7.42
C PRO A 164 -3.84 -18.28 -8.47
N LEU A 165 -2.68 -17.73 -8.12
CA LEU A 165 -1.47 -17.75 -8.94
C LEU A 165 -0.42 -18.70 -8.36
N ASN A 166 0.38 -19.28 -9.26
CA ASN A 166 1.61 -19.97 -8.89
C ASN A 166 2.64 -18.98 -8.29
N LYS A 167 3.67 -19.50 -7.60
CA LYS A 167 4.66 -18.68 -6.88
C LYS A 167 5.39 -17.67 -7.78
N ARG A 168 5.73 -18.06 -9.01
CA ARG A 168 6.47 -17.19 -9.95
C ARG A 168 5.61 -16.06 -10.48
N SER A 169 4.40 -16.35 -10.96
CA SER A 169 3.46 -15.34 -11.45
C SER A 169 3.03 -14.38 -10.34
N ARG A 170 2.91 -14.88 -9.10
CA ARG A 170 2.63 -14.06 -7.92
C ARG A 170 3.73 -13.04 -7.65
N PHE A 171 4.98 -13.49 -7.64
CA PHE A 171 6.14 -12.61 -7.46
C PHE A 171 6.22 -11.52 -8.55
N LEU A 172 6.00 -11.89 -9.82
CA LEU A 172 5.94 -10.93 -10.91
C LEU A 172 4.78 -9.93 -10.74
N ARG A 173 3.60 -10.41 -10.33
CA ARG A 173 2.43 -9.58 -10.04
C ARG A 173 2.73 -8.58 -8.91
N ASP A 174 3.45 -8.99 -7.86
CA ASP A 174 3.83 -8.11 -6.75
C ASP A 174 4.78 -6.99 -7.17
N ILE A 175 5.80 -7.32 -7.98
CA ILE A 175 6.72 -6.31 -8.54
C ILE A 175 5.95 -5.32 -9.40
N THR A 176 5.11 -5.82 -10.30
CA THR A 176 4.32 -4.99 -11.21
C THR A 176 3.36 -4.10 -10.43
N TYR A 177 2.67 -4.64 -9.42
CA TYR A 177 1.75 -3.89 -8.58
C TYR A 177 2.45 -2.79 -7.79
N ALA A 178 3.54 -3.13 -7.09
CA ALA A 178 4.31 -2.15 -6.32
C ALA A 178 4.89 -1.05 -7.21
N SER A 179 5.38 -1.40 -8.41
CA SER A 179 5.88 -0.44 -9.40
C SER A 179 4.76 0.49 -9.89
N LEU A 180 3.61 -0.06 -10.26
CA LEU A 180 2.48 0.72 -10.77
C LEU A 180 1.91 1.67 -9.70
N ILE A 181 1.73 1.22 -8.45
CA ILE A 181 1.32 2.12 -7.36
C ILE A 181 2.36 3.22 -7.18
N SER A 182 3.65 2.90 -7.17
CA SER A 182 4.71 3.88 -6.89
C SER A 182 4.80 4.95 -7.99
N VAL A 183 4.69 4.54 -9.26
CA VAL A 183 4.63 5.48 -10.41
C VAL A 183 3.38 6.35 -10.32
N LEU A 184 2.24 5.74 -10.00
CA LEU A 184 0.98 6.46 -9.89
C LEU A 184 1.01 7.51 -8.78
N TYR A 185 1.54 7.17 -7.61
CA TYR A 185 1.72 8.12 -6.51
C TYR A 185 2.69 9.23 -6.88
N LYS A 186 3.75 8.92 -7.64
CA LYS A 186 4.64 9.95 -8.22
C LYS A 186 3.87 10.94 -9.09
N LEU A 187 2.99 10.43 -9.96
CA LEU A 187 2.20 11.26 -10.88
C LEU A 187 1.10 12.05 -10.17
N SER A 188 0.47 11.47 -9.15
CA SER A 188 -0.69 12.07 -8.47
C SER A 188 -0.28 13.04 -7.36
N LEU A 189 0.73 12.70 -6.57
CA LEU A 189 1.15 13.44 -5.38
C LEU A 189 2.46 14.24 -5.58
N GLN A 190 3.08 14.15 -6.76
CA GLN A 190 4.36 14.83 -7.07
C GLN A 190 5.48 14.51 -6.06
N ILE A 191 5.55 13.25 -5.63
CA ILE A 191 6.56 12.80 -4.65
C ILE A 191 7.95 12.68 -5.28
N ASP A 192 8.99 12.91 -4.47
CA ASP A 192 10.37 12.85 -4.96
C ASP A 192 10.86 11.40 -5.12
N GLY A 193 12.06 11.24 -5.69
CA GLY A 193 12.60 9.92 -6.01
C GLY A 193 12.85 9.03 -4.79
N ASN A 194 13.05 9.61 -3.60
CA ASN A 194 13.32 8.85 -2.38
C ASN A 194 12.05 8.19 -1.81
N GLU A 195 10.95 8.91 -1.84
CA GLU A 195 9.63 8.50 -1.36
C GLU A 195 9.07 7.41 -2.28
N VAL A 196 9.24 7.55 -3.60
CA VAL A 196 8.86 6.51 -4.58
C VAL A 196 9.61 5.20 -4.31
N ARG A 197 10.92 5.30 -4.06
CA ARG A 197 11.79 4.17 -3.71
C ARG A 197 11.32 3.47 -2.44
N PHE A 198 11.03 4.24 -1.41
CA PHE A 198 10.58 3.72 -0.13
C PHE A 198 9.16 3.13 -0.19
N LEU A 199 8.25 3.77 -0.92
CA LEU A 199 6.90 3.26 -1.18
C LEU A 199 6.95 1.92 -1.92
N PHE A 200 7.78 1.80 -2.95
CA PHE A 200 8.00 0.53 -3.66
C PHE A 200 8.49 -0.55 -2.69
N PHE A 201 9.51 -0.25 -1.88
CA PHE A 201 10.05 -1.16 -0.88
C PHE A 201 8.98 -1.66 0.10
N GLN A 202 8.22 -0.74 0.70
CA GLN A 202 7.19 -1.05 1.68
C GLN A 202 6.08 -1.90 1.08
N LEU A 203 5.53 -1.51 -0.08
CA LEU A 203 4.47 -2.26 -0.77
C LEU A 203 4.95 -3.66 -1.15
N PHE A 204 6.12 -3.76 -1.75
CA PHE A 204 6.64 -5.04 -2.20
C PHE A 204 6.88 -5.98 -1.01
N LEU A 205 7.52 -5.51 0.07
CA LEU A 205 7.74 -6.29 1.28
C LEU A 205 6.42 -6.73 1.93
N LEU A 206 5.44 -5.82 2.00
CA LEU A 206 4.12 -6.09 2.55
C LEU A 206 3.39 -7.21 1.77
N LEU A 207 3.48 -7.20 0.43
CA LEU A 207 2.95 -8.27 -0.41
C LEU A 207 3.68 -9.60 -0.18
N GLN A 208 5.01 -9.60 -0.02
CA GLN A 208 5.74 -10.82 0.31
C GLN A 208 5.32 -11.40 1.68
N ILE A 209 5.07 -10.53 2.67
CA ILE A 209 4.55 -10.93 3.99
C ILE A 209 3.16 -11.56 3.85
N LEU A 210 2.28 -10.98 3.03
CA LEU A 210 0.94 -11.55 2.75
C LEU A 210 1.05 -13.01 2.24
N HIS A 211 2.01 -13.31 1.36
CA HIS A 211 2.15 -14.68 0.81
C HIS A 211 2.91 -15.65 1.69
N TRP A 212 3.70 -15.15 2.64
CA TRP A 212 4.52 -16.00 3.49
C TRP A 212 3.69 -17.01 4.29
N LYS A 213 2.48 -16.62 4.71
CA LYS A 213 1.59 -17.45 5.55
C LYS A 213 0.24 -17.68 4.90
N LYS A 214 0.24 -18.21 3.68
CA LYS A 214 -0.98 -18.64 2.96
C LYS A 214 -2.09 -17.58 2.94
N LEU A 215 -1.75 -16.30 2.71
CA LEU A 215 -2.73 -15.20 2.64
C LEU A 215 -3.34 -14.79 4.00
N ASN A 216 -2.70 -15.13 5.12
CA ASN A 216 -3.10 -14.56 6.42
C ASN A 216 -2.85 -13.04 6.44
N TRP A 217 -3.91 -12.27 6.20
CA TRP A 217 -3.90 -10.81 6.12
C TRP A 217 -3.64 -10.11 7.46
N LEU A 218 -3.70 -10.82 8.60
CA LEU A 218 -3.38 -10.27 9.90
C LEU A 218 -1.90 -9.89 10.02
N HIS A 219 -0.99 -10.68 9.44
CA HIS A 219 0.45 -10.39 9.44
C HIS A 219 0.77 -9.07 8.73
N PRO A 220 0.36 -8.84 7.46
CA PRO A 220 0.57 -7.56 6.82
C PRO A 220 -0.17 -6.42 7.54
N LEU A 221 -1.36 -6.65 8.13
CA LEU A 221 -2.02 -5.62 8.94
C LEU A 221 -1.18 -5.20 10.16
N ILE A 222 -0.67 -6.16 10.92
CA ILE A 222 0.22 -5.89 12.06
C ILE A 222 1.50 -5.20 11.57
N PHE A 223 2.05 -5.63 10.43
CA PHE A 223 3.21 -4.97 9.84
C PHE A 223 2.92 -3.52 9.46
N ILE A 224 1.73 -3.22 8.93
CA ILE A 224 1.31 -1.85 8.66
C ILE A 224 1.23 -1.04 9.96
N LEU A 225 0.52 -1.54 10.96
CA LEU A 225 0.31 -0.86 12.24
C LEU A 225 1.61 -0.64 13.03
N VAL A 226 2.52 -1.62 13.01
CA VAL A 226 3.71 -1.63 13.87
C VAL A 226 4.95 -1.15 13.14
N VAL A 227 4.99 -1.14 11.79
CA VAL A 227 6.18 -0.73 11.02
C VAL A 227 5.87 0.40 10.06
N ILE A 228 4.98 0.20 9.09
CA ILE A 228 4.76 1.18 8.01
C ILE A 228 4.19 2.49 8.57
N ALA A 229 3.06 2.42 9.26
CA ALA A 229 2.36 3.61 9.76
C ALA A 229 3.21 4.38 10.79
N PRO A 230 3.94 3.72 11.72
CA PRO A 230 4.84 4.44 12.60
C PRO A 230 6.01 5.11 11.88
N LEU A 231 6.65 4.41 10.94
CA LEU A 231 7.75 4.97 10.16
C LEU A 231 7.31 6.20 9.35
N GLN A 232 6.10 6.18 8.79
CA GLN A 232 5.58 7.34 8.07
C GLN A 232 5.17 8.50 9.00
N ALA A 233 4.47 8.21 10.11
CA ALA A 233 3.99 9.25 11.01
C ALA A 233 5.10 9.87 11.86
N TRP A 234 6.01 9.06 12.41
CA TRP A 234 7.01 9.52 13.37
C TRP A 234 8.43 9.67 12.81
N PHE A 235 8.77 9.00 11.72
CA PHE A 235 10.14 8.98 11.18
C PHE A 235 10.31 9.71 9.85
N GLY A 236 9.33 10.54 9.47
CA GLY A 236 9.48 11.48 8.36
C GLY A 236 9.43 10.82 6.99
N LEU A 237 8.90 9.60 6.92
CA LEU A 237 8.74 8.84 5.67
C LEU A 237 7.33 8.98 5.08
N ASP A 238 6.57 9.97 5.54
CA ASP A 238 5.28 10.31 4.96
C ASP A 238 5.46 10.71 3.49
N ILE A 239 4.78 9.97 2.61
CA ILE A 239 4.78 10.22 1.17
C ILE A 239 4.07 11.52 0.77
N ILE A 240 3.14 12.06 1.58
CA ILE A 240 2.38 13.27 1.24
C ILE A 240 3.02 14.50 1.86
N LEU A 241 3.23 14.48 3.18
CA LEU A 241 3.69 15.65 3.93
C LEU A 241 5.20 15.67 4.15
N LYS A 242 5.95 14.74 3.54
CA LYS A 242 7.43 14.70 3.51
C LYS A 242 8.08 14.89 4.89
N GLY A 243 7.43 14.36 5.93
CA GLY A 243 7.90 14.44 7.31
C GLY A 243 7.74 15.79 8.01
N GLU A 244 7.04 16.78 7.43
CA GLU A 244 6.81 18.11 8.03
C GLU A 244 6.25 18.06 9.47
N PHE A 245 5.47 17.02 9.79
CA PHE A 245 4.86 16.81 11.11
C PHE A 245 5.54 15.70 11.94
N SER A 246 6.60 15.08 11.42
CA SER A 246 7.30 14.00 12.10
C SER A 246 8.37 14.55 13.05
N PRO A 247 8.58 13.96 14.23
CA PRO A 247 9.64 14.36 15.16
C PRO A 247 11.03 13.97 14.66
N LEU A 248 11.11 12.92 13.84
CA LEU A 248 12.34 12.43 13.24
C LEU A 248 12.23 12.51 11.73
N ILE A 249 13.32 12.88 11.07
CA ILE A 249 13.45 12.87 9.61
C ILE A 249 14.72 12.11 9.20
N PRO A 250 14.72 11.40 8.06
CA PRO A 250 15.93 10.74 7.57
C PRO A 250 16.99 11.78 7.20
N SER A 251 18.22 11.62 7.70
CA SER A 251 19.34 12.48 7.29
C SER A 251 19.99 12.02 5.98
N LYS A 252 19.76 10.75 5.60
CA LYS A 252 20.26 10.14 4.37
C LYS A 252 19.13 9.56 3.55
N ASN A 253 19.21 9.78 2.24
CA ASN A 253 18.32 9.16 1.27
C ASN A 253 18.80 7.75 0.92
N LEU A 254 17.85 6.83 0.75
CA LEU A 254 18.15 5.44 0.40
C LEU A 254 18.33 5.30 -1.10
N ASN A 255 19.42 4.67 -1.52
CA ASN A 255 19.66 4.35 -2.92
C ASN A 255 19.00 3.02 -3.32
N TRP A 256 18.79 2.82 -4.63
CA TRP A 256 18.19 1.59 -5.15
C TRP A 256 19.01 0.35 -4.79
N SER A 257 20.35 0.45 -4.77
CA SER A 257 21.23 -0.65 -4.38
C SER A 257 21.00 -1.09 -2.94
N GLU A 258 20.84 -0.15 -2.01
CA GLU A 258 20.56 -0.43 -0.60
C GLU A 258 19.19 -1.10 -0.46
N ILE A 259 18.17 -0.55 -1.13
CA ILE A 259 16.82 -1.13 -1.13
C ILE A 259 16.83 -2.57 -1.66
N PHE A 260 17.49 -2.83 -2.79
CA PHE A 260 17.57 -4.18 -3.35
C PHE A 260 18.37 -5.14 -2.45
N ALA A 261 19.44 -4.68 -1.81
CA ALA A 261 20.20 -5.49 -0.85
C ALA A 261 19.32 -5.89 0.35
N ILE A 262 18.56 -4.94 0.90
CA ILE A 262 17.63 -5.20 2.01
C ILE A 262 16.51 -6.16 1.58
N LEU A 263 15.91 -5.92 0.41
CA LEU A 263 14.88 -6.82 -0.13
C LEU A 263 15.41 -8.23 -0.34
N PHE A 264 16.64 -8.37 -0.83
CA PHE A 264 17.27 -9.66 -0.98
C PHE A 264 17.42 -10.39 0.36
N ILE A 265 17.85 -9.69 1.43
CA ILE A 265 17.94 -10.23 2.78
C ILE A 265 16.56 -10.70 3.28
N TYR A 266 15.52 -9.87 3.12
CA TYR A 266 14.16 -10.25 3.53
C TYR A 266 13.62 -11.45 2.76
N LEU A 267 13.79 -11.46 1.43
CA LEU A 267 13.35 -12.56 0.58
C LEU A 267 14.08 -13.86 0.94
N ALA A 268 15.39 -13.80 1.20
CA ALA A 268 16.18 -14.94 1.64
C ALA A 268 15.68 -15.47 2.99
N TYR A 269 15.44 -14.58 3.96
CA TYR A 269 14.93 -14.94 5.27
C TYR A 269 13.52 -15.58 5.22
N ILE A 270 12.60 -14.95 4.48
CA ILE A 270 11.23 -15.45 4.29
C ILE A 270 11.24 -16.83 3.63
N ARG A 271 12.08 -17.03 2.60
CA ARG A 271 12.21 -18.34 1.93
C ARG A 271 12.78 -19.40 2.86
N PHE A 272 13.87 -19.10 3.56
CA PHE A 272 14.51 -20.03 4.49
C PHE A 272 13.56 -20.49 5.61
N LYS A 273 12.79 -19.55 6.18
CA LYS A 273 11.78 -19.89 7.21
C LYS A 273 10.55 -20.57 6.62
N GLY A 274 10.14 -20.22 5.41
CA GLY A 274 9.03 -20.86 4.70
C GLY A 274 9.27 -22.34 4.43
N GLU A 275 10.48 -22.71 3.98
CA GLU A 275 10.85 -24.10 3.69
C GLU A 275 10.92 -24.98 4.95
N LYS A 276 11.39 -24.42 6.08
CA LYS A 276 11.39 -25.13 7.38
C LYS A 276 9.99 -25.41 7.91
N ALA A 277 9.03 -24.50 7.66
CA ALA A 277 7.65 -24.68 8.09
C ALA A 277 6.87 -25.72 7.26
N SER A 278 7.27 -25.94 6.00
CA SER A 278 6.71 -26.98 5.13
C SER A 278 7.33 -28.37 5.32
N GLY A 279 8.19 -28.55 6.33
CA GLY A 279 8.89 -29.79 6.64
C GLY A 279 8.02 -30.92 7.22
N THR A 280 6.95 -31.30 6.52
CA THR A 280 6.68 -32.72 6.24
C THR A 280 7.72 -33.16 5.23
N LYS A 281 8.75 -33.86 5.72
CA LYS A 281 9.44 -34.87 4.92
C LYS A 281 8.59 -36.13 4.91
#